data_AF-A0A6A9SXS1-F1
#
_entry.id   AF-A0A6A9SXS1-F1
#
_cell.length_a   1.000
_cell.length_b   1.000
_cell.length_c   1.000
_cell.angle_alpha   90.00
_cell.angle_beta   90.00
_cell.angle_gamma   90.00
#
_symmetry.space_group_name_H-M   'P 1'
#
loop_
_entity.id
_entity.type
_entity.pdbx_description
1 polymer ?
#
loop_
_entity_poly.entity_id
_entity_poly.type
_entity_poly.pdbx_seq_one_letter_code
_entity_poly.pdbx_strand_id
1 'polypeptide(L)'
;MVQRTADDVDATLDAREIDGEPFGEIMAALEDLGDDETLRLINSFEPEPLYDVLDERGFDHETTEESAEEFHVDIQSADDGDADVQTTVDVREIPKPDRHPQVHDTYAGLDVGESMALVAPHEPRPLEHEFDQQYGDAFAWEVVERDTGTVRVRVRKEAAASGGDPTDSDDVAAGSSDGLSVTETLDVRELPPAQRHEVIFDTYADLDGGEAFVLVNDHDPKPLYHQFDAEAGPGFVWEYRKQEPGEFRVLIGKAGDASPAGDAPF
;
A
#
# COMPACT_ATOMS: atom_id res chain seq x y z
N MET A 1 27.77 11.26 -0.09
CA MET A 1 28.36 10.61 1.08
C MET A 1 28.45 11.66 2.16
N VAL A 2 27.40 11.79 2.98
CA VAL A 2 27.37 12.74 4.10
C VAL A 2 27.81 11.95 5.32
N GLN A 3 28.95 12.32 5.88
CA GLN A 3 29.41 11.83 7.18
C GLN A 3 28.48 12.48 8.23
N ARG A 4 27.61 11.70 8.88
CA ARG A 4 26.92 12.14 10.11
C ARG A 4 27.96 12.10 11.24
N THR A 5 28.11 13.21 11.94
CA THR A 5 29.04 13.39 13.07
C THR A 5 28.49 12.77 14.34
N ALA A 6 29.32 11.98 15.04
CA ALA A 6 29.03 11.16 16.23
C ALA A 6 28.70 11.91 17.55
N ASP A 7 28.11 13.11 17.47
CA ASP A 7 27.97 14.03 18.64
C ASP A 7 26.52 14.32 19.06
N ASP A 8 25.52 13.78 18.36
CA ASP A 8 24.10 13.96 18.70
C ASP A 8 23.61 12.64 19.30
N VAL A 9 23.77 12.49 20.62
CA VAL A 9 23.18 11.38 21.40
C VAL A 9 22.23 11.98 22.44
N ASP A 10 21.04 11.41 22.56
CA ASP A 10 19.97 11.93 23.40
C ASP A 10 20.18 11.58 24.88
N ALA A 11 20.77 10.41 25.13
CA ALA A 11 21.08 9.94 26.47
C ALA A 11 22.50 9.36 26.56
N THR A 12 23.10 9.40 27.75
CA THR A 12 24.40 8.78 28.01
C THR A 12 24.38 8.07 29.36
N LEU A 13 24.83 6.82 29.39
CA LEU A 13 24.96 6.01 30.58
C LEU A 13 26.39 5.49 30.72
N ASP A 14 27.11 5.89 31.77
CA ASP A 14 28.44 5.38 32.07
C ASP A 14 28.35 4.21 33.07
N ALA A 15 28.47 2.98 32.55
CA ALA A 15 28.45 1.76 33.35
C ALA A 15 29.66 1.62 34.30
N ARG A 16 30.73 2.40 34.07
CA ARG A 16 31.91 2.42 34.94
C ARG A 16 31.67 3.20 36.23
N GLU A 17 30.70 4.11 36.23
CA GLU A 17 30.30 4.88 37.41
C GLU A 17 29.22 4.17 38.24
N ILE A 18 28.63 3.08 37.74
CA ILE A 18 27.59 2.33 38.45
C ILE A 18 28.21 1.39 39.50
N ASP A 19 27.83 1.59 40.76
CA ASP A 19 28.15 0.69 41.86
C ASP A 19 27.30 -0.60 41.78
N GLY A 20 27.88 -1.69 41.24
CA GLY A 20 27.24 -3.01 41.22
C GLY A 20 27.12 -3.61 39.81
N GLU A 21 26.02 -4.33 39.55
CA GLU A 21 25.74 -4.90 38.24
C GLU A 21 25.07 -3.84 37.34
N PRO A 22 25.73 -3.36 36.28
CA PRO A 22 25.20 -2.27 35.45
C PRO A 22 24.03 -2.70 34.56
N PHE A 23 23.81 -4.00 34.38
CA PHE A 23 22.81 -4.54 33.46
C PHE A 23 21.40 -4.02 33.72
N GLY A 24 20.98 -3.92 34.99
CA GLY A 24 19.64 -3.44 35.32
C GLY A 24 19.41 -1.97 34.94
N GLU A 25 20.42 -1.13 35.16
CA GLU A 25 20.38 0.30 34.81
C GLU A 25 20.42 0.51 33.30
N ILE A 26 21.21 -0.31 32.58
CA ILE A 26 21.23 -0.33 31.12
C ILE A 26 19.84 -0.65 30.57
N MET A 27 19.20 -1.70 31.09
CA MET A 27 17.86 -2.08 30.64
C MET A 27 16.82 -0.99 30.92
N ALA A 28 16.86 -0.37 32.10
CA ALA A 28 15.96 0.71 32.44
C ALA A 28 16.15 1.94 31.55
N ALA A 29 17.39 2.26 31.18
CA ALA A 29 17.69 3.35 30.25
C ALA A 29 17.20 3.05 28.83
N LEU A 30 17.31 1.79 28.37
CA LEU A 30 16.77 1.37 27.07
C LEU A 30 15.23 1.37 27.04
N GLU A 31 14.56 1.08 28.15
CA GLU A 31 13.08 1.14 28.25
C GLU A 31 12.53 2.57 28.25
N ASP A 32 13.33 3.57 28.62
CA ASP A 32 12.95 4.99 28.62
C ASP A 32 13.29 5.70 27.30
N LEU A 33 14.11 5.06 26.45
CA LEU A 33 14.57 5.60 25.18
C LEU A 33 13.42 5.66 24.16
N GLY A 34 13.19 6.82 23.56
CA GLY A 34 12.23 6.98 22.46
C GLY A 34 12.70 6.32 21.16
N ASP A 35 11.78 6.11 20.22
CA ASP A 35 12.04 5.41 18.95
C ASP A 35 13.13 6.10 18.10
N ASP A 36 13.15 7.44 18.08
CA ASP A 36 14.14 8.25 17.35
C ASP A 36 15.38 8.62 18.19
N GLU A 37 15.50 8.12 19.43
CA GLU A 37 16.55 8.53 20.37
C GLU A 37 17.74 7.55 20.40
N THR A 38 18.93 8.09 20.64
CA THR A 38 20.17 7.31 20.77
C THR A 38 20.72 7.38 22.20
N LEU A 39 20.94 6.21 22.79
CA LEU A 39 21.63 6.02 24.07
C LEU A 39 23.12 5.66 23.83
N ARG A 40 24.03 6.47 24.36
CA ARG A 40 25.46 6.12 24.45
C ARG A 40 25.76 5.40 25.75
N LEU A 41 26.11 4.12 25.67
CA LEU A 41 26.62 3.34 26.79
C LEU A 41 28.16 3.39 26.81
N ILE A 42 28.72 3.87 27.92
CA ILE A 42 30.17 3.86 28.15
C ILE A 42 30.52 2.69 29.06
N ASN A 43 31.41 1.81 28.60
CA ASN A 43 31.86 0.65 29.37
C ASN A 43 33.40 0.56 29.42
N SER A 44 33.94 -0.12 30.43
CA SER A 44 35.39 -0.30 30.58
C SER A 44 35.97 -1.44 29.72
N PHE A 45 35.10 -2.25 29.12
CA PHE A 45 35.42 -3.36 28.23
C PHE A 45 34.35 -3.51 27.16
N GLU A 46 34.64 -4.21 26.07
CA GLU A 46 33.65 -4.51 25.05
C GLU A 46 32.53 -5.40 25.62
N PRO A 47 31.27 -4.95 25.64
CA PRO A 47 30.17 -5.70 26.26
C PRO A 47 29.61 -6.76 25.31
N GLU A 48 30.44 -7.70 24.83
CA GLU A 48 30.01 -8.77 23.91
C GLU A 48 28.71 -9.49 24.36
N PRO A 49 28.50 -9.83 25.65
CA PRO A 49 27.27 -10.50 26.08
C PRO A 49 26.01 -9.64 26.00
N LEU A 50 26.15 -8.32 25.86
CA LEU A 50 25.03 -7.40 25.75
C LEU A 50 24.47 -7.38 24.32
N TYR A 51 25.30 -7.63 23.30
CA TYR A 51 24.88 -7.56 21.89
C TYR A 51 23.75 -8.54 21.58
N ASP A 52 23.88 -9.81 22.02
CA ASP A 52 22.81 -10.81 21.86
C ASP A 52 21.47 -10.34 22.45
N VAL A 53 21.53 -9.58 23.54
CA VAL A 53 20.35 -9.05 24.24
C VAL A 53 19.75 -7.86 23.51
N LEU A 54 20.59 -7.00 22.93
CA LEU A 54 20.16 -5.87 22.10
C LEU A 54 19.51 -6.37 20.83
N ASP A 55 20.11 -7.36 20.15
CA ASP A 55 19.59 -7.99 18.95
C ASP A 55 18.23 -8.67 19.22
N GLU A 56 18.10 -9.45 20.31
CA GLU A 56 16.83 -10.10 20.68
C GLU A 56 15.73 -9.09 21.01
N ARG A 57 16.10 -7.88 21.42
CA ARG A 57 15.17 -6.80 21.79
C ARG A 57 14.93 -5.77 20.68
N GLY A 58 15.55 -5.93 19.52
CA GLY A 58 15.36 -5.01 18.40
C GLY A 58 16.04 -3.66 18.62
N PHE A 59 17.27 -3.66 19.12
CA PHE A 59 18.13 -2.47 19.18
C PHE A 59 19.30 -2.60 18.21
N ASP A 60 19.52 -1.56 17.40
CA ASP A 60 20.72 -1.44 16.60
C ASP A 60 21.83 -0.87 17.47
N HIS A 61 23.05 -1.38 17.29
CA HIS A 61 24.19 -0.95 18.09
C HIS A 61 25.44 -0.78 17.23
N GLU A 62 26.16 0.32 17.47
CA GLU A 62 27.49 0.56 16.92
C GLU A 62 28.49 0.70 18.06
N THR A 63 29.58 -0.07 18.01
CA THR A 63 30.63 -0.04 19.05
C THR A 63 31.88 0.64 18.53
N THR A 64 32.39 1.59 19.31
CA THR A 64 33.66 2.28 19.10
C THR A 64 34.58 2.08 20.30
N GLU A 65 35.79 1.59 20.05
CA GLU A 65 36.87 1.56 21.06
C GLU A 65 37.55 2.95 21.11
N GLU A 66 37.32 3.71 22.17
CA GLU A 66 38.00 4.99 22.40
C GLU A 66 39.39 4.77 23.01
N SER A 67 39.50 3.79 23.91
CA SER A 67 40.76 3.34 24.49
C SER A 67 40.64 1.92 25.07
N ALA A 68 41.77 1.36 25.54
CA ALA A 68 41.80 0.03 26.14
C ALA A 68 40.92 -0.13 27.40
N GLU A 69 40.44 0.97 27.99
CA GLU A 69 39.61 1.00 29.20
C GLU A 69 38.31 1.81 28.98
N GLU A 70 37.96 2.12 27.72
CA GLU A 70 36.80 2.93 27.37
C GLU A 70 36.23 2.51 26.00
N PHE A 71 35.03 1.95 26.04
CA PHE A 71 34.25 1.54 24.89
C PHE A 71 32.94 2.34 24.90
N HIS A 72 32.60 2.93 23.76
CA HIS A 72 31.33 3.58 23.53
C HIS A 72 30.47 2.68 22.67
N VAL A 73 29.30 2.32 23.16
CA VAL A 73 28.27 1.60 22.42
C VAL A 73 27.13 2.57 22.21
N ASP A 74 26.94 3.02 20.98
CA ASP A 74 25.80 3.82 20.59
C ASP A 74 24.66 2.86 20.27
N ILE A 75 23.65 2.87 21.12
CA ILE A 75 22.48 2.01 21.05
C ILE A 75 21.31 2.90 20.68
N GLN A 76 20.69 2.59 19.57
CA GLN A 76 19.46 3.20 19.14
C GLN A 76 18.41 2.09 19.12
N SER A 77 17.14 2.45 19.27
CA SER A 77 16.10 1.55 18.80
C SER A 77 16.54 1.09 17.41
N ALA A 78 16.47 -0.22 17.13
CA ALA A 78 16.49 -0.63 15.74
C ALA A 78 15.15 -0.14 15.21
N ASP A 79 15.07 1.15 14.93
CA ASP A 79 14.27 1.64 13.85
C ASP A 79 14.82 0.86 12.63
N ASP A 80 14.26 -0.34 12.41
CA ASP A 80 13.39 -0.47 11.26
C ASP A 80 12.82 0.93 11.06
N GLY A 81 13.35 1.71 10.10
CA GLY A 81 12.78 3.00 9.69
C GLY A 81 11.40 2.74 9.09
N ASP A 82 10.55 2.14 9.91
CA ASP A 82 9.56 1.08 9.76
C ASP A 82 9.08 0.64 11.17
N ALA A 83 9.00 1.57 12.12
CA ALA A 83 7.85 1.62 13.02
C ALA A 83 6.57 1.89 12.21
N ASP A 84 6.25 0.90 11.38
CA ASP A 84 4.97 0.22 11.40
C ASP A 84 4.98 -0.95 10.39
N VAL A 85 5.78 -2.01 10.48
CA VAL A 85 5.38 -3.24 9.77
C VAL A 85 5.55 -4.46 10.67
N GLN A 86 4.62 -4.61 11.61
CA GLN A 86 4.48 -5.89 12.30
C GLN A 86 4.04 -7.02 11.34
N THR A 87 3.40 -6.67 10.22
CA THR A 87 2.92 -7.66 9.24
C THR A 87 3.36 -7.34 7.82
N THR A 88 4.34 -8.08 7.31
CA THR A 88 4.70 -8.04 5.88
C THR A 88 3.88 -9.05 5.09
N VAL A 89 3.27 -8.60 3.99
CA VAL A 89 2.51 -9.41 3.05
C VAL A 89 3.20 -9.40 1.68
N ASP A 90 3.86 -10.50 1.33
CA ASP A 90 4.46 -10.66 -0.01
C ASP A 90 3.41 -11.23 -0.98
N VAL A 91 2.84 -10.36 -1.81
CA VAL A 91 1.80 -10.77 -2.78
C VAL A 91 2.37 -11.66 -3.90
N ARG A 92 3.69 -11.74 -4.05
CA ARG A 92 4.32 -12.64 -5.04
C ARG A 92 4.20 -14.10 -4.61
N GLU A 93 4.23 -14.36 -3.31
CA GLU A 93 4.10 -15.71 -2.74
C GLU A 93 2.64 -16.17 -2.64
N ILE A 94 1.70 -15.22 -2.71
CA ILE A 94 0.27 -15.49 -2.62
C ILE A 94 -0.29 -15.79 -4.02
N PRO A 95 -1.08 -16.87 -4.18
CA PRO A 95 -1.82 -17.13 -5.41
C PRO A 95 -2.68 -15.92 -5.81
N LYS A 96 -2.69 -15.56 -7.10
CA LYS A 96 -3.45 -14.41 -7.62
C LYS A 96 -4.87 -14.23 -7.04
N PRO A 97 -5.73 -15.27 -6.92
CA PRO A 97 -7.08 -15.08 -6.39
C PRO A 97 -7.12 -14.70 -4.90
N ASP A 98 -6.08 -15.03 -4.13
CA ASP A 98 -6.06 -14.87 -2.67
C ASP A 98 -5.30 -13.62 -2.21
N ARG A 99 -4.57 -12.96 -3.12
CA ARG A 99 -3.74 -11.77 -2.83
C ARG A 99 -4.52 -10.66 -2.13
N HIS A 100 -5.62 -10.22 -2.75
CA HIS A 100 -6.38 -9.09 -2.23
C HIS A 100 -7.08 -9.47 -0.92
N PRO A 101 -7.85 -10.59 -0.85
CA PRO A 101 -8.45 -11.02 0.41
C PRO A 101 -7.46 -11.08 1.57
N GLN A 102 -6.28 -11.67 1.35
CA GLN A 102 -5.27 -11.81 2.38
C GLN A 102 -4.70 -10.46 2.85
N VAL A 103 -4.49 -9.52 1.93
CA VAL A 103 -4.05 -8.15 2.28
C VAL A 103 -5.11 -7.44 3.12
N HIS A 104 -6.39 -7.53 2.73
CA HIS A 104 -7.48 -6.90 3.48
C HIS A 104 -7.67 -7.53 4.86
N ASP A 105 -7.57 -8.87 4.97
CA ASP A 105 -7.62 -9.58 6.25
C ASP A 105 -6.47 -9.15 7.18
N THR A 106 -5.25 -9.02 6.64
CA THR A 106 -4.11 -8.49 7.39
C THR A 106 -4.37 -7.08 7.89
N TYR A 107 -4.77 -6.15 7.02
CA TYR A 107 -5.05 -4.77 7.39
C TYR A 107 -6.22 -4.62 8.40
N ALA A 108 -7.25 -5.45 8.25
CA ALA A 108 -8.37 -5.47 9.18
C ALA A 108 -7.93 -5.85 10.60
N GLY A 109 -6.93 -6.71 10.72
CA GLY A 109 -6.33 -7.14 11.98
C GLY A 109 -5.40 -6.14 12.66
N LEU A 110 -4.94 -5.11 11.95
CA LEU A 110 -4.10 -4.06 12.53
C LEU A 110 -4.89 -3.18 13.51
N ASP A 111 -4.23 -2.73 14.57
CA ASP A 111 -4.71 -1.66 15.42
C ASP A 111 -4.52 -0.28 14.74
N VAL A 112 -5.29 0.72 15.19
CA VAL A 112 -5.16 2.08 14.66
C VAL A 112 -3.82 2.67 15.08
N GLY A 113 -3.09 3.22 14.13
CA GLY A 113 -1.73 3.70 14.29
C GLY A 113 -0.67 2.68 13.85
N GLU A 114 -1.05 1.43 13.54
CA GLU A 114 -0.17 0.40 12.99
C GLU A 114 -0.20 0.34 11.46
N SER A 115 0.81 -0.28 10.85
CA SER A 115 0.94 -0.42 9.40
C SER A 115 1.47 -1.78 9.00
N MET A 116 1.37 -2.05 7.70
CA MET A 116 1.82 -3.28 7.05
C MET A 116 2.62 -2.98 5.77
N ALA A 117 3.57 -3.85 5.41
CA ALA A 117 4.29 -3.77 4.15
C ALA A 117 3.64 -4.70 3.14
N LEU A 118 3.48 -4.20 1.92
CA LEU A 118 3.12 -4.97 0.76
C LEU A 118 4.32 -5.05 -0.17
N VAL A 119 4.75 -6.27 -0.48
CA VAL A 119 5.83 -6.50 -1.46
C VAL A 119 5.21 -7.04 -2.74
N ALA A 120 5.27 -6.25 -3.81
CA ALA A 120 4.66 -6.54 -5.09
C ALA A 120 5.70 -6.49 -6.24
N PRO A 121 5.47 -7.19 -7.37
CA PRO A 121 6.40 -7.14 -8.50
C PRO A 121 6.34 -5.81 -9.28
N HIS A 122 5.27 -5.03 -9.07
CA HIS A 122 5.03 -3.70 -9.60
C HIS A 122 4.12 -2.95 -8.62
N GLU A 123 4.01 -1.63 -8.78
CA GLU A 123 3.11 -0.81 -7.97
C GLU A 123 1.67 -1.35 -8.05
N PRO A 124 1.05 -1.73 -6.91
CA PRO A 124 -0.25 -2.39 -6.91
C PRO A 124 -1.38 -1.35 -6.91
N ARG A 125 -1.48 -0.56 -7.99
CA ARG A 125 -2.53 0.45 -8.17
C ARG A 125 -3.96 -0.08 -8.01
N PRO A 126 -4.32 -1.30 -8.46
CA PRO A 126 -5.66 -1.85 -8.23
C PRO A 126 -5.98 -2.01 -6.73
N LEU A 127 -4.99 -2.45 -5.95
CA LEU A 127 -5.13 -2.67 -4.53
C LEU A 127 -5.21 -1.34 -3.74
N GLU A 128 -4.43 -0.33 -4.14
CA GLU A 128 -4.54 1.03 -3.61
C GLU A 128 -5.95 1.60 -3.79
N HIS A 129 -6.52 1.43 -4.99
CA HIS A 129 -7.87 1.88 -5.29
C HIS A 129 -8.96 1.10 -4.53
N GLU A 130 -8.75 -0.18 -4.25
CA GLU A 130 -9.65 -0.96 -3.37
C GLU A 130 -9.60 -0.46 -1.92
N PHE A 131 -8.41 -0.10 -1.43
CA PHE A 131 -8.25 0.51 -0.11
C PHE A 131 -8.96 1.86 -0.01
N ASP A 132 -8.80 2.73 -1.02
CA ASP A 132 -9.49 4.03 -1.11
C ASP A 132 -11.01 3.87 -1.02
N GLN A 133 -11.58 2.94 -1.77
CA GLN A 133 -13.03 2.70 -1.77
C GLN A 133 -13.56 2.08 -0.47
N GLN A 134 -12.79 1.19 0.17
CA GLN A 134 -13.25 0.46 1.34
C GLN A 134 -13.00 1.22 2.64
N TYR A 135 -11.87 1.91 2.75
CA TYR A 135 -11.40 2.52 3.98
C TYR A 135 -11.34 4.05 3.91
N GLY A 136 -11.41 4.66 2.72
CA GLY A 136 -11.38 6.12 2.55
C GLY A 136 -10.16 6.73 3.23
N ASP A 137 -10.35 7.80 4.01
CA ASP A 137 -9.26 8.45 4.74
C ASP A 137 -8.80 7.69 6.00
N ALA A 138 -9.22 6.44 6.23
CA ALA A 138 -8.80 5.63 7.38
C ALA A 138 -7.47 4.90 7.15
N PHE A 139 -6.72 5.24 6.11
CA PHE A 139 -5.38 4.72 5.89
C PHE A 139 -4.45 5.74 5.24
N ALA A 140 -3.14 5.48 5.35
CA ALA A 140 -2.12 6.14 4.56
C ALA A 140 -1.40 5.09 3.69
N TRP A 141 -1.09 5.46 2.45
CA TRP A 141 -0.41 4.62 1.48
C TRP A 141 0.88 5.28 1.02
N GLU A 142 2.00 4.63 1.27
CA GLU A 142 3.32 5.17 0.97
C GLU A 142 4.16 4.13 0.23
N VAL A 143 4.74 4.51 -0.92
CA VAL A 143 5.68 3.63 -1.62
C VAL A 143 7.08 3.87 -1.07
N VAL A 144 7.54 2.99 -0.19
CA VAL A 144 8.81 3.11 0.53
C VAL A 144 10.01 2.67 -0.33
N GLU A 145 9.83 1.68 -1.21
CA GLU A 145 10.91 1.15 -2.06
C GLU A 145 10.42 0.87 -3.48
N ARG A 146 11.26 1.22 -4.47
CA ARG A 146 10.98 1.01 -5.90
C ARG A 146 12.23 0.47 -6.58
N ASP A 147 12.31 -0.84 -6.68
CA ASP A 147 13.35 -1.58 -7.38
C ASP A 147 12.83 -2.23 -8.65
N THR A 148 13.77 -2.71 -9.48
CA THR A 148 13.42 -3.37 -10.74
C THR A 148 12.73 -4.71 -10.46
N GLY A 149 11.39 -4.74 -10.53
CA GLY A 149 10.60 -5.93 -10.29
C GLY A 149 10.24 -6.18 -8.82
N THR A 150 10.51 -5.22 -7.94
CA THR A 150 10.08 -5.23 -6.53
C THR A 150 9.65 -3.82 -6.14
N VAL A 151 8.41 -3.67 -5.71
CA VAL A 151 7.88 -2.43 -5.14
C VAL A 151 7.40 -2.77 -3.73
N ARG A 152 7.87 -2.00 -2.75
CA ARG A 152 7.42 -2.11 -1.36
C ARG A 152 6.55 -0.91 -1.03
N VAL A 153 5.37 -1.19 -0.51
CA VAL A 153 4.40 -0.19 -0.08
C VAL A 153 4.16 -0.36 1.41
N ARG A 154 4.19 0.73 2.18
CA ARG A 154 3.73 0.79 3.56
C ARG A 154 2.28 1.28 3.58
N VAL A 155 1.41 0.56 4.29
CA VAL A 155 -0.02 0.90 4.43
C VAL A 155 -0.38 1.04 5.90
N ARG A 156 -0.54 2.28 6.37
CA ARG A 156 -0.85 2.62 7.77
C ARG A 156 -2.34 2.74 8.00
N LYS A 157 -2.81 2.20 9.11
CA LYS A 157 -4.19 2.30 9.57
C LYS A 157 -4.34 3.56 10.39
N GLU A 158 -5.10 4.50 9.85
CA GLU A 158 -5.38 5.78 10.48
C GLU A 158 -6.72 5.73 11.23
N ALA A 159 -6.86 6.57 12.24
CA ALA A 159 -8.16 6.77 12.87
C ALA A 159 -9.06 7.48 11.86
N ALA A 160 -10.10 6.79 11.37
CA ALA A 160 -11.07 7.39 10.46
C ALA A 160 -11.53 8.75 11.02
N ALA A 161 -11.22 9.82 10.30
CA ALA A 161 -11.67 11.16 10.65
C ALA A 161 -13.20 11.11 10.65
N SER A 162 -13.81 11.31 11.83
CA SER A 162 -15.26 11.23 11.98
C SER A 162 -15.94 12.31 11.13
N GLY A 163 -16.52 11.90 10.01
CA GLY A 163 -17.61 12.57 9.31
C GLY A 163 -17.21 13.75 8.42
N GLY A 164 -16.90 13.45 7.17
CA GLY A 164 -17.10 14.35 6.03
C GLY A 164 -18.21 13.78 5.14
N ASP A 165 -19.30 14.53 5.00
CA ASP A 165 -20.43 14.25 4.11
C ASP A 165 -19.94 13.92 2.68
N PRO A 166 -20.43 12.85 2.01
CA PRO A 166 -20.06 12.58 0.64
C PRO A 166 -20.74 13.60 -0.26
N THR A 167 -20.02 14.67 -0.61
CA THR A 167 -20.45 15.55 -1.70
C THR A 167 -20.26 14.81 -3.01
N ASP A 168 -21.34 14.14 -3.39
CA ASP A 168 -21.74 13.85 -4.76
C ASP A 168 -21.39 15.02 -5.69
N SER A 169 -20.49 14.77 -6.64
CA SER A 169 -20.50 15.28 -8.02
C SER A 169 -19.11 15.06 -8.65
N ASP A 170 -18.85 13.86 -9.17
CA ASP A 170 -17.86 13.71 -10.23
C ASP A 170 -18.61 13.43 -11.54
N ASP A 171 -18.91 14.53 -12.23
CA ASP A 171 -19.26 14.55 -13.64
C ASP A 171 -18.00 14.17 -14.43
N VAL A 172 -17.77 12.86 -14.60
CA VAL A 172 -16.70 12.36 -15.47
C VAL A 172 -17.23 12.17 -16.87
N ALA A 173 -16.85 13.08 -17.75
CA ALA A 173 -17.16 13.03 -19.17
C ALA A 173 -16.39 11.88 -19.85
N ALA A 174 -16.94 10.67 -19.81
CA ALA A 174 -16.67 9.64 -20.80
C ALA A 174 -17.44 9.98 -22.10
N GLY A 175 -16.83 9.71 -23.26
CA GLY A 175 -17.35 10.08 -24.57
C GLY A 175 -18.83 9.75 -24.76
N SER A 176 -19.56 10.66 -25.42
CA SER A 176 -21.00 10.56 -25.65
C SER A 176 -21.37 9.19 -26.22
N SER A 177 -22.23 8.44 -25.53
CA SER A 177 -22.74 7.12 -25.95
C SER A 177 -23.69 7.18 -27.16
N ASP A 178 -23.82 8.36 -27.77
CA ASP A 178 -24.72 8.67 -28.87
C ASP A 178 -24.19 8.00 -30.16
N GLY A 179 -24.66 6.77 -30.41
CA GLY A 179 -24.31 5.99 -31.61
C GLY A 179 -23.85 4.55 -31.37
N LEU A 180 -23.72 4.10 -30.11
CA LEU A 180 -23.31 2.73 -29.81
C LEU A 180 -24.47 1.73 -29.95
N SER A 181 -24.21 0.61 -30.62
CA SER A 181 -25.16 -0.51 -30.74
C SER A 181 -24.96 -1.49 -29.60
N VAL A 182 -25.96 -1.63 -28.72
CA VAL A 182 -25.91 -2.60 -27.62
C VAL A 182 -26.12 -4.02 -28.18
N THR A 183 -25.09 -4.85 -28.12
CA THR A 183 -25.09 -6.23 -28.65
C THR A 183 -25.68 -7.23 -27.66
N GLU A 184 -25.33 -7.11 -26.38
CA GLU A 184 -25.78 -8.02 -25.33
C GLU A 184 -25.86 -7.39 -23.93
N THR A 185 -26.44 -8.14 -22.98
CA THR A 185 -26.44 -7.83 -21.55
C THR A 185 -25.74 -8.96 -20.82
N LEU A 186 -24.62 -8.65 -20.18
CA LEU A 186 -23.79 -9.57 -19.43
C LEU A 186 -24.10 -9.42 -17.93
N ASP A 187 -24.85 -10.37 -17.38
CA ASP A 187 -25.13 -10.43 -15.94
C ASP A 187 -24.09 -11.30 -15.23
N VAL A 188 -23.24 -10.67 -14.42
CA VAL A 188 -22.13 -11.36 -13.73
C VAL A 188 -22.42 -11.66 -12.27
N ARG A 189 -23.61 -11.30 -11.77
CA ARG A 189 -23.98 -11.47 -10.35
C ARG A 189 -23.94 -12.93 -9.91
N GLU A 190 -24.30 -13.84 -10.81
CA GLU A 190 -24.32 -15.29 -10.55
C GLU A 190 -22.97 -15.97 -10.84
N LEU A 191 -22.02 -15.26 -11.45
CA LEU A 191 -20.70 -15.79 -11.75
C LEU A 191 -19.76 -15.67 -10.54
N PRO A 192 -18.85 -16.65 -10.32
CA PRO A 192 -17.78 -16.52 -9.34
C PRO A 192 -16.89 -15.31 -9.66
N PRO A 193 -16.44 -14.52 -8.67
CA PRO A 193 -15.65 -13.29 -8.88
C PRO A 193 -14.47 -13.47 -9.85
N ALA A 194 -13.73 -14.57 -9.73
CA ALA A 194 -12.60 -14.88 -10.60
C ALA A 194 -12.97 -15.03 -12.08
N GLN A 195 -14.19 -15.47 -12.39
CA GLN A 195 -14.68 -15.64 -13.76
C GLN A 195 -15.32 -14.35 -14.29
N ARG A 196 -15.80 -13.46 -13.41
CA ARG A 196 -16.44 -12.20 -13.82
C ARG A 196 -15.49 -11.38 -14.68
N HIS A 197 -14.26 -11.15 -14.20
CA HIS A 197 -13.29 -10.34 -14.92
C HIS A 197 -12.93 -10.96 -16.28
N GLU A 198 -12.60 -12.26 -16.32
CA GLU A 198 -12.26 -12.94 -17.57
C GLU A 198 -13.37 -12.78 -18.62
N VAL A 199 -14.62 -13.09 -18.25
CA VAL A 199 -15.76 -12.98 -19.17
C VAL A 199 -16.01 -11.54 -19.60
N ILE A 200 -15.93 -10.56 -18.69
CA ILE A 200 -16.17 -9.16 -19.02
C ILE A 200 -15.11 -8.62 -20.01
N PHE A 201 -13.84 -8.95 -19.79
CA PHE A 201 -12.76 -8.52 -20.68
C PHE A 201 -12.79 -9.24 -22.03
N ASP A 202 -13.13 -10.54 -22.05
CA ASP A 202 -13.33 -11.28 -23.29
C ASP A 202 -14.50 -10.68 -24.09
N THR A 203 -15.65 -10.43 -23.46
CA THR A 203 -16.80 -9.78 -24.10
C THR A 203 -16.42 -8.40 -24.66
N TYR A 204 -15.64 -7.60 -23.92
CA TYR A 204 -15.15 -6.32 -24.44
C TYR A 204 -14.15 -6.48 -25.60
N ALA A 205 -13.26 -7.47 -25.53
CA ALA A 205 -12.28 -7.73 -26.57
C ALA A 205 -12.95 -8.11 -27.90
N ASP A 206 -14.04 -8.89 -27.84
CA ASP A 206 -14.83 -9.31 -29.00
C ASP A 206 -15.69 -8.21 -29.64
N LEU A 207 -15.93 -7.08 -28.96
CA LEU A 207 -16.69 -5.95 -29.55
C LEU A 207 -15.99 -5.35 -30.76
N ASP A 208 -16.74 -5.07 -31.83
CA ASP A 208 -16.32 -4.19 -32.92
C ASP A 208 -16.44 -2.71 -32.51
N GLY A 209 -15.74 -1.83 -33.26
CA GLY A 209 -15.88 -0.38 -33.07
C GLY A 209 -17.31 0.09 -33.36
N GLY A 210 -17.95 0.71 -32.37
CA GLY A 210 -19.36 1.14 -32.44
C GLY A 210 -20.30 0.22 -31.68
N GLU A 211 -19.80 -0.86 -31.10
CA GLU A 211 -20.56 -1.81 -30.30
C GLU A 211 -20.35 -1.60 -28.80
N ALA A 212 -21.34 -2.03 -28.02
CA ALA A 212 -21.32 -2.00 -26.56
C ALA A 212 -22.12 -3.16 -25.99
N PHE A 213 -21.85 -3.54 -24.74
CA PHE A 213 -22.73 -4.41 -23.96
C PHE A 213 -23.11 -3.73 -22.65
N VAL A 214 -24.16 -4.25 -22.01
CA VAL A 214 -24.58 -3.81 -20.67
C VAL A 214 -24.10 -4.82 -19.64
N LEU A 215 -23.18 -4.41 -18.77
CA LEU A 215 -22.79 -5.15 -17.57
C LEU A 215 -23.85 -4.97 -16.48
N VAL A 216 -24.28 -6.07 -15.86
CA VAL A 216 -25.09 -6.06 -14.62
C VAL A 216 -24.24 -6.63 -13.48
N ASN A 217 -23.98 -5.81 -12.47
CA ASN A 217 -23.16 -6.15 -11.30
C ASN A 217 -23.96 -5.97 -10.00
N ASP A 218 -23.60 -6.72 -8.96
CA ASP A 218 -24.26 -6.70 -7.64
C ASP A 218 -23.73 -5.58 -6.73
N HIS A 219 -22.58 -5.02 -7.08
CA HIS A 219 -21.93 -3.89 -6.44
C HIS A 219 -21.46 -2.89 -7.50
N ASP A 220 -20.99 -1.72 -7.06
CA ASP A 220 -20.49 -0.70 -7.97
C ASP A 220 -19.19 -1.17 -8.66
N PRO A 221 -19.14 -1.31 -10.00
CA PRO A 221 -17.97 -1.81 -10.72
C PRO A 221 -16.88 -0.73 -10.93
N LYS A 222 -16.70 0.18 -9.97
CA LYS A 222 -15.61 1.18 -9.98
C LYS A 222 -14.22 0.59 -10.18
N PRO A 223 -13.79 -0.49 -9.50
CA PRO A 223 -12.47 -1.08 -9.76
C PRO A 223 -12.30 -1.50 -11.22
N LEU A 224 -13.37 -2.03 -11.81
CA LEU A 224 -13.40 -2.48 -13.19
C LEU A 224 -13.33 -1.30 -14.17
N TYR A 225 -13.99 -0.18 -13.86
CA TYR A 225 -13.85 1.06 -14.63
C TYR A 225 -12.40 1.50 -14.73
N HIS A 226 -11.68 1.59 -13.60
CA HIS A 226 -10.28 2.02 -13.60
C HIS A 226 -9.37 1.04 -14.36
N GLN A 227 -9.69 -0.25 -14.31
CA GLN A 227 -8.96 -1.24 -15.10
C GLN A 227 -9.18 -1.02 -16.61
N PHE A 228 -10.41 -0.80 -17.06
CA PHE A 228 -10.68 -0.48 -18.45
C PHE A 228 -10.05 0.86 -18.86
N ASP A 229 -10.12 1.90 -18.03
CA ASP A 229 -9.51 3.21 -18.33
C ASP A 229 -8.00 3.07 -18.61
N ALA A 230 -7.32 2.19 -17.87
CA ALA A 230 -5.90 1.92 -18.06
C ALA A 230 -5.57 1.06 -19.29
N GLU A 231 -6.42 0.09 -19.65
CA GLU A 231 -6.11 -0.95 -20.65
C GLU A 231 -6.82 -0.78 -22.01
N ALA A 232 -8.00 -0.16 -22.03
CA ALA A 232 -8.94 -0.22 -23.15
C ALA A 232 -8.66 0.79 -24.28
N GLY A 233 -7.81 1.78 -24.02
CA GLY A 233 -7.36 2.76 -25.01
C GLY A 233 -8.38 3.86 -25.35
N PRO A 234 -8.07 4.75 -26.32
CA PRO A 234 -8.79 6.02 -26.57
C PRO A 234 -10.20 5.88 -27.17
N GLY A 235 -10.68 4.65 -27.39
CA GLY A 235 -12.03 4.36 -27.87
C GLY A 235 -12.96 3.81 -26.78
N PHE A 236 -12.50 3.71 -25.55
CA PHE A 236 -13.31 3.17 -24.47
C PHE A 236 -14.49 4.09 -24.09
N VAL A 237 -15.67 3.50 -23.96
CA VAL A 237 -16.89 4.17 -23.51
C VAL A 237 -17.44 3.46 -22.28
N TRP A 238 -17.72 4.25 -21.25
CA TRP A 238 -18.31 3.80 -20.00
C TRP A 238 -19.48 4.71 -19.62
N GLU A 239 -20.66 4.13 -19.38
CA GLU A 239 -21.82 4.89 -18.94
C GLU A 239 -22.65 4.13 -17.91
N TYR A 240 -22.91 4.74 -16.76
CA TYR A 240 -23.87 4.22 -15.80
C TYR A 240 -25.30 4.34 -16.32
N ARG A 241 -25.96 3.21 -16.53
CA ARG A 241 -27.40 3.13 -16.85
C ARG A 241 -28.26 3.03 -15.59
N LYS A 242 -27.71 2.45 -14.52
CA LYS A 242 -28.41 2.25 -13.24
C LYS A 242 -27.41 2.11 -12.09
N GLN A 243 -27.67 2.79 -10.98
CA GLN A 243 -26.85 2.76 -9.78
C GLN A 243 -27.75 2.59 -8.56
N GLU A 244 -28.21 1.37 -8.32
CA GLU A 244 -29.01 1.04 -7.13
C GLU A 244 -28.27 -0.03 -6.30
N PRO A 245 -28.35 0.02 -4.95
CA PRO A 245 -27.77 -1.02 -4.10
C PRO A 245 -28.26 -2.42 -4.51
N GLY A 246 -27.33 -3.31 -4.87
CA GLY A 246 -27.63 -4.68 -5.34
C GLY A 246 -27.88 -4.82 -6.85
N GLU A 247 -27.96 -3.72 -7.61
CA GLU A 247 -28.07 -3.75 -9.07
C GLU A 247 -27.46 -2.50 -9.72
N PHE A 248 -26.23 -2.66 -10.20
CA PHE A 248 -25.51 -1.69 -10.99
C PHE A 248 -25.54 -2.11 -12.45
N ARG A 249 -25.94 -1.20 -13.35
CA ARG A 249 -25.90 -1.43 -14.79
C ARG A 249 -25.00 -0.42 -15.45
N VAL A 250 -24.01 -0.92 -16.17
CA VAL A 250 -23.01 -0.10 -16.86
C VAL A 250 -22.99 -0.51 -18.32
N LEU A 251 -23.08 0.47 -19.21
CA LEU A 251 -22.79 0.28 -20.62
C LEU A 251 -21.28 0.41 -20.83
N ILE A 252 -20.69 -0.62 -21.43
CA ILE A 252 -19.27 -0.72 -21.72
C ILE A 252 -19.13 -0.93 -23.23
N GLY A 253 -18.37 -0.09 -23.92
CA GLY A 253 -18.30 -0.17 -25.37
C GLY A 253 -17.05 0.44 -25.99
N LYS A 254 -16.90 0.20 -27.30
CA LYS A 254 -15.87 0.82 -28.13
C LYS A 254 -16.54 1.88 -28.98
N ALA A 255 -16.13 3.13 -28.85
CA ALA A 255 -16.48 4.20 -29.78
C ALA A 255 -16.17 3.72 -31.20
N GLY A 256 -17.16 3.80 -32.09
CA GLY A 256 -16.93 3.53 -33.50
C GLY A 256 -15.90 4.51 -34.01
N ASP A 257 -15.01 4.05 -34.89
CA ASP A 257 -14.09 4.93 -35.61
C ASP A 257 -14.93 6.06 -36.23
N ALA A 258 -14.88 7.24 -35.62
CA ALA A 258 -15.18 8.45 -36.33
C ALA A 258 -14.03 8.59 -37.33
N SER A 259 -14.17 7.89 -38.45
CA SER A 259 -13.34 8.07 -39.64
C SER A 259 -13.14 9.58 -39.78
N PRO A 260 -11.91 10.13 -39.71
CA PRO A 260 -11.73 11.56 -39.81
C PRO A 260 -12.41 11.98 -41.11
N ALA A 261 -13.37 12.91 -40.97
CA ALA A 261 -14.20 13.41 -42.05
C ALA A 261 -13.34 13.56 -43.31
N GLY A 262 -13.77 12.88 -44.37
CA GLY A 262 -13.04 12.75 -45.61
C GLY A 262 -12.48 14.08 -46.10
N ASP A 263 -11.26 13.99 -46.63
CA ASP A 263 -10.63 14.96 -47.51
C ASP A 263 -11.68 15.60 -48.43
N ALA A 264 -12.02 16.86 -48.15
CA ALA A 264 -12.90 17.66 -48.98
C ALA A 264 -12.08 18.14 -50.20
N PRO A 265 -12.58 17.96 -51.44
CA PRO A 265 -11.85 18.38 -52.62
C PRO A 265 -11.79 19.91 -52.69
N PHE A 266 -10.60 20.46 -52.97
CA PHE A 266 -10.42 21.83 -53.46
C PHE A 266 -10.24 21.83 -54.98
#